data_AF-R5JE64-F1
#
_entry.id   AF-R5JE64-F1
#
_cell.length_a   1.000
_cell.length_b   1.000
_cell.length_c   1.000
_cell.angle_alpha   90.00
_cell.angle_beta   90.00
_cell.angle_gamma   90.00
#
_symmetry.space_group_name_H-M   'P 1'
#
loop_
_entity.id
_entity.type
_entity.pdbx_description
1 polymer ?
#
loop_
_entity_poly.entity_id
_entity_poly.type
_entity_poly.pdbx_seq_one_letter_code
_entity_poly.pdbx_strand_id
1 'polypeptide(L)'
;MEYETLFPLYWICGEWKSNRKSPPVTVFRDGGAYKIALTYHLDAVVVGTIHQSGGIIWADLLGRVQLAYDREEDRLVLATEGIYVRAE
;
A
#
# COMPACT_ATOMS: atom_id res chain seq x y z
N MET A 1 0.25 -19.09 0.44
CA MET A 1 0.02 -17.69 0.81
C MET A 1 -0.83 -17.10 -0.29
N GLU A 2 -2.11 -16.85 -0.01
CA GLU A 2 -3.09 -16.37 -0.98
C GLU A 2 -3.31 -14.88 -0.70
N TYR A 3 -2.87 -14.01 -1.59
CA TYR A 3 -3.05 -12.58 -1.44
C TYR A 3 -4.37 -12.17 -2.10
N GLU A 4 -5.23 -11.46 -1.36
CA GLU A 4 -6.43 -10.86 -1.89
C GLU A 4 -6.06 -9.67 -2.77
N THR A 5 -6.55 -9.65 -4.00
CA THR A 5 -6.40 -8.52 -4.95
C THR A 5 -7.65 -7.64 -5.01
N LEU A 6 -8.69 -8.04 -4.28
CA LEU A 6 -9.96 -7.35 -4.09
C LEU A 6 -10.36 -7.40 -2.62
N PHE A 7 -10.26 -6.28 -1.94
CA PHE A 7 -10.63 -6.14 -0.54
C PHE A 7 -11.12 -4.70 -0.28
N PRO A 8 -11.83 -4.45 0.84
CA PRO A 8 -12.19 -3.11 1.25
C PRO A 8 -10.94 -2.28 1.61
N LEU A 9 -10.73 -1.13 0.96
CA LEU A 9 -9.53 -0.31 1.14
C LEU A 9 -9.32 0.21 2.58
N TYR A 10 -10.38 0.27 3.40
CA TYR A 10 -10.23 0.65 4.80
C TYR A 10 -9.46 -0.38 5.63
N TRP A 11 -9.35 -1.64 5.17
CA TRP A 11 -8.55 -2.67 5.85
C TRP A 11 -7.06 -2.35 5.81
N ILE A 12 -6.61 -1.70 4.74
CA ILE A 12 -5.20 -1.42 4.56
C ILE A 12 -4.79 -0.04 5.08
N CYS A 13 -5.71 0.76 5.65
CA CYS A 13 -5.38 2.03 6.27
C CYS A 13 -4.42 1.85 7.45
N GLY A 14 -3.51 2.82 7.62
CA GLY A 14 -2.50 2.81 8.67
C GLY A 14 -1.09 2.83 8.11
N GLU A 15 -0.13 2.68 9.02
CA GLU A 15 1.29 2.64 8.72
C GLU A 15 1.78 1.20 8.50
N TRP A 16 2.73 1.06 7.59
CA TRP A 16 3.32 -0.22 7.22
C TRP A 16 4.82 -0.09 7.05
N LYS A 17 5.54 -1.10 7.54
CA LYS A 17 7.00 -1.16 7.48
C LYS A 17 7.41 -2.33 6.62
N SER A 18 8.41 -2.11 5.77
CA SER A 18 9.06 -3.21 5.07
C SER A 18 10.03 -3.91 6.02
N ASN A 19 10.09 -5.23 5.97
CA ASN A 19 11.17 -6.00 6.62
C ASN A 19 12.50 -5.92 5.83
N ARG A 20 12.56 -5.11 4.76
CA ARG A 20 13.73 -4.89 3.90
C ARG A 20 14.11 -3.39 3.90
N LYS A 21 14.91 -2.99 2.91
CA LYS A 21 15.34 -1.59 2.70
C LYS A 21 14.29 -0.71 1.98
N SER A 22 13.08 -1.22 1.72
CA SER A 22 12.03 -0.43 1.07
C SER A 22 11.50 0.64 2.04
N PRO A 23 11.12 1.84 1.55
CA PRO A 23 10.61 2.91 2.41
C PRO A 23 9.32 2.48 3.11
N PRO A 24 9.05 2.94 4.35
CA PRO A 24 7.77 2.72 5.00
C PRO A 24 6.64 3.37 4.19
N VAL A 25 5.43 2.82 4.34
CA VAL A 25 4.24 3.35 3.66
C VAL A 25 3.11 3.67 4.63
N THR A 26 2.36 4.70 4.31
CA THR A 26 1.15 5.07 5.05
C THR A 26 -0.03 5.10 4.10
N VAL A 27 -1.09 4.35 4.41
CA VAL A 27 -2.34 4.38 3.67
C VAL A 27 -3.38 5.16 4.47
N PHE A 28 -4.01 6.14 3.85
CA PHE A 28 -4.95 7.03 4.52
C PHE A 28 -6.06 7.47 3.58
N ARG A 29 -7.13 8.03 4.15
CA ARG A 29 -8.23 8.61 3.38
C ARG A 29 -8.08 10.13 3.37
N ASP A 30 -8.12 10.71 2.17
CA ASP A 30 -8.03 12.15 1.97
C ASP A 30 -8.99 12.57 0.83
N GLY A 31 -9.78 13.61 1.08
CA GLY A 31 -10.72 14.15 0.10
C GLY A 31 -11.71 13.13 -0.49
N GLY A 32 -12.05 12.07 0.25
CA GLY A 32 -12.95 10.99 -0.21
C GLY A 32 -12.25 9.86 -0.98
N ALA A 33 -10.98 10.01 -1.35
CA ALA A 33 -10.16 8.99 -1.98
C ALA A 33 -9.22 8.32 -0.96
N TYR A 34 -8.77 7.10 -1.28
CA TYR A 34 -7.68 6.47 -0.55
C TYR A 34 -6.34 6.85 -1.19
N LYS A 35 -5.35 7.12 -0.36
CA LYS A 35 -4.01 7.53 -0.73
C LYS A 35 -2.98 6.60 -0.10
N ILE A 36 -1.83 6.48 -0.74
CA ILE A 36 -0.66 5.81 -0.20
C ILE A 36 0.55 6.73 -0.30
N ALA A 37 1.27 6.90 0.79
CA ALA A 37 2.51 7.66 0.85
C ALA A 37 3.70 6.72 1.04
N LEU A 38 4.76 6.89 0.23
CA LEU A 38 6.08 6.26 0.43
C LEU A 38 7.05 7.33 0.93
N THR A 39 7.68 7.10 2.07
CA THR A 39 8.63 8.04 2.67
C THR A 39 10.07 7.56 2.45
N TYR A 40 10.76 8.15 1.47
CA TYR A 40 12.16 7.85 1.18
C TYR A 40 13.12 8.63 2.10
N HIS A 41 14.41 8.27 2.06
CA HIS A 41 15.46 9.02 2.76
C HIS A 41 15.44 10.52 2.40
N LEU A 42 15.84 11.38 3.34
CA LEU A 42 15.78 12.85 3.23
C LEU A 42 14.35 13.43 3.16
N ASP A 43 13.38 12.74 3.77
CA ASP A 43 11.97 13.17 3.88
C ASP A 43 11.26 13.39 2.54
N ALA A 44 11.75 12.77 1.46
CA ALA A 44 11.08 12.78 0.17
C ALA A 44 9.86 11.86 0.22
N VAL A 45 8.66 12.43 0.13
CA VAL A 45 7.39 11.69 0.16
C VAL A 45 6.78 11.63 -1.23
N VAL A 46 6.49 10.41 -1.70
CA VAL A 46 5.70 10.18 -2.93
C VAL A 46 4.30 9.77 -2.50
N VAL A 47 3.29 10.53 -2.93
CA VAL A 47 1.88 10.25 -2.63
C VAL A 47 1.15 9.81 -3.90
N GLY A 48 0.59 8.61 -3.87
CA GLY A 48 -0.24 8.04 -4.93
C GLY A 48 -1.71 7.97 -4.54
N THR A 49 -2.60 8.01 -5.53
CA THR A 49 -4.02 7.67 -5.35
C THR A 49 -4.20 6.17 -5.50
N ILE A 50 -4.97 5.55 -4.61
CA ILE A 50 -5.34 4.14 -4.72
C ILE A 50 -6.64 4.03 -5.51
N HIS A 51 -6.61 3.22 -6.54
CA HIS A 51 -7.74 2.92 -7.42
C HIS A 51 -8.16 1.47 -7.26
N GLN A 52 -9.45 1.23 -7.38
CA GLN A 52 -10.05 -0.10 -7.38
C GLN A 52 -11.02 -0.19 -8.56
N SER A 53 -10.71 -1.02 -9.55
CA SER A 53 -11.57 -1.25 -10.71
C SER A 53 -11.14 -2.53 -11.44
N GLY A 54 -12.08 -3.17 -12.15
CA GLY A 54 -11.78 -4.33 -12.99
C GLY A 54 -11.16 -5.53 -12.25
N GLY A 55 -11.46 -5.69 -10.96
CA GLY A 55 -10.95 -6.81 -10.18
C GLY A 55 -9.56 -6.61 -9.57
N ILE A 56 -9.00 -5.40 -9.67
CA ILE A 56 -7.64 -5.11 -9.22
C ILE A 56 -7.57 -3.80 -8.42
N ILE A 57 -6.64 -3.75 -7.47
CA ILE A 57 -6.31 -2.56 -6.69
C ILE A 57 -4.89 -2.13 -7.06
N TRP A 58 -4.69 -0.84 -7.33
CA TRP A 58 -3.38 -0.30 -7.65
C TRP A 58 -3.23 1.14 -7.16
N ALA A 59 -1.98 1.60 -7.05
CA ALA A 59 -1.63 2.97 -6.74
C ALA A 59 -0.78 3.61 -7.84
N ASP A 60 -0.93 4.93 -8.02
CA ASP A 60 -0.10 5.73 -8.92
C ASP A 60 1.18 6.19 -8.19
N LEU A 61 2.20 5.34 -8.16
CA LEU A 61 3.49 5.59 -7.50
C LEU A 61 4.62 5.62 -8.55
N LEU A 62 4.76 6.76 -9.24
CA LEU A 62 5.69 6.93 -10.39
C LEU A 62 5.46 5.90 -11.52
N GLY A 63 4.26 5.33 -11.56
CA GLY A 63 3.88 4.18 -12.34
C GLY A 63 2.73 3.44 -11.65
N ARG A 64 2.16 2.46 -12.34
CA ARG A 64 1.08 1.64 -11.78
C ARG A 64 1.67 0.55 -10.88
N VAL A 65 1.44 0.64 -9.58
CA VAL A 65 1.87 -0.38 -8.61
C VAL A 65 0.65 -1.14 -8.11
N GLN A 66 0.56 -2.43 -8.43
CA GLN A 66 -0.53 -3.28 -7.94
C GLN A 66 -0.38 -3.54 -6.44
N LEU A 67 -1.52 -3.51 -5.74
CA LEU A 67 -1.63 -3.81 -4.33
C LEU A 67 -2.31 -5.16 -4.14
N ALA A 68 -1.83 -5.91 -3.15
CA ALA A 68 -2.51 -7.09 -2.64
C ALA A 68 -2.42 -7.11 -1.11
N TYR A 69 -3.33 -7.85 -0.46
CA TYR A 69 -3.41 -7.91 0.99
C TYR A 69 -3.55 -9.36 1.46
N ASP A 70 -2.70 -9.77 2.39
CA ASP A 70 -2.86 -11.01 3.14
C ASP A 70 -3.55 -10.68 4.45
N ARG A 71 -4.82 -11.09 4.57
CA ARG A 71 -5.61 -10.85 5.77
C ARG A 71 -5.20 -11.76 6.93
N GLU A 72 -4.72 -12.97 6.65
CA GLU A 72 -4.38 -13.94 7.69
C GLU A 72 -3.12 -13.51 8.44
N GLU A 73 -2.13 -12.99 7.71
CA GLU A 73 -0.86 -12.54 8.28
C GLU A 73 -0.75 -11.01 8.45
N ASP A 74 -1.81 -10.26 8.12
CA ASP A 74 -1.87 -8.79 8.11
C ASP A 74 -0.69 -8.16 7.36
N ARG A 75 -0.56 -8.52 6.07
CA ARG A 75 0.53 -8.07 5.21
C ARG A 75 0.03 -7.34 3.98
N LEU A 76 0.57 -6.15 3.75
CA LEU A 76 0.37 -5.39 2.53
C LEU A 76 1.47 -5.73 1.52
N VAL A 77 1.10 -5.99 0.27
CA VAL A 77 2.05 -6.26 -0.81
C VAL A 77 1.95 -5.18 -1.86
N LEU A 78 3.08 -4.54 -2.16
CA LEU A 78 3.26 -3.64 -3.29
C LEU A 78 4.10 -4.38 -4.34
N ALA A 79 3.59 -4.53 -5.56
CA ALA A 79 4.24 -5.34 -6.58
C ALA A 79 5.71 -4.94 -6.88
N THR A 80 6.05 -3.65 -6.76
CA THR A 80 7.42 -3.14 -6.99
C THR A 80 8.26 -3.07 -5.73
N GLU A 81 7.65 -2.90 -4.56
CA GLU A 81 8.37 -2.62 -3.29
C GLU A 81 8.47 -3.83 -2.36
N GLY A 82 7.63 -4.84 -2.58
CA GLY A 82 7.59 -6.08 -1.82
C GLY A 82 6.53 -6.11 -0.71
N ILE A 83 6.82 -6.88 0.33
CA ILE A 83 5.90 -7.21 1.42
C ILE A 83 6.15 -6.28 2.60
N TYR A 84 5.06 -5.81 3.18
CA TYR A 84 5.00 -4.92 4.32
C TYR A 84 4.21 -5.55 5.46
N VAL A 85 4.66 -5.31 6.68
CA VAL A 85 3.95 -5.63 7.91
C VAL A 85 3.38 -4.36 8.51
N ARG A 86 2.22 -4.45 9.17
CA ARG A 86 1.62 -3.29 9.83
C ARG A 86 2.56 -2.75 10.91
N ALA A 87 2.67 -1.43 10.99
CA ALA A 87 3.35 -0.79 12.11
C ALA A 87 2.40 -0.74 13.32
N GLU A 88 2.91 -1.09 14.50
CA GLU A 88 2.22 -0.91 15.78
C GLU A 88 1.86 0.55 16.06
#